data_AF-A0A0D2CCM4-F1
#
_entry.id   AF-A0A0D2CCM4-F1
#
_cell.length_a   1.000
_cell.length_b   1.000
_cell.length_c   1.000
_cell.angle_alpha   90.00
_cell.angle_beta   90.00
_cell.angle_gamma   90.00
#
_symmetry.space_group_name_H-M   'P 1'
#
loop_
_entity.id
_entity.type
_entity.pdbx_description
1 polymer ?
#
loop_
_entity_poly.entity_id
_entity_poly.type
_entity_poly.pdbx_seq_one_letter_code
_entity_poly.pdbx_strand_id
1 'polypeptide(L)' 'MACACSICEVFQSTSDKPKLSTASNRQKLEEGRQRLHSAYTGKAQITDEQEVQLFTTMIRLANADGLGDLSKMLQHLLDS' A
#
# COMPACT_ATOMS: atom_id res chain seq x y z
N MET A 1 -16.20 -9.20 -3.40
CA MET A 1 -16.33 -7.73 -3.25
C MET A 1 -15.00 -7.11 -3.63
N ALA A 2 -14.90 -6.55 -4.83
CA ALA A 2 -13.76 -5.76 -5.24
C ALA A 2 -13.78 -4.46 -4.43
N CYS A 3 -12.80 -4.28 -3.57
CA CYS A 3 -12.59 -3.06 -2.82
C CYS A 3 -12.25 -1.92 -3.80
N ALA A 4 -13.01 -0.83 -3.79
CA ALA A 4 -12.90 0.28 -4.75
C ALA A 4 -12.08 1.49 -4.24
N CYS A 5 -11.40 1.40 -3.09
CA CYS A 5 -10.57 2.51 -2.62
C CYS A 5 -9.19 2.52 -3.29
N SER A 6 -8.59 3.71 -3.41
CA SER A 6 -7.30 3.97 -4.08
C SER A 6 -6.18 2.97 -3.69
N ILE A 7 -6.05 2.64 -2.41
CA ILE A 7 -5.03 1.69 -1.96
C ILE A 7 -5.25 0.24 -2.46
N CYS A 8 -6.51 -0.17 -2.63
CA CYS A 8 -6.84 -1.47 -3.21
C CYS A 8 -6.56 -1.48 -4.72
N GLU A 9 -6.81 -0.36 -5.40
CA GLU A 9 -6.49 -0.20 -6.81
C GLU A 9 -4.98 -0.32 -7.03
N VAL A 10 -4.14 0.36 -6.24
CA VAL A 10 -2.67 0.27 -6.36
C VAL A 10 -2.15 -1.17 -6.33
N PHE A 11 -2.62 -1.99 -5.39
CA PHE A 11 -2.21 -3.40 -5.29
C PHE A 11 -2.82 -4.27 -6.40
N GLN A 12 -3.93 -3.84 -7.01
CA GLN A 12 -4.57 -4.51 -8.15
C GLN A 12 -4.06 -4.04 -9.51
N SER A 13 -3.45 -2.87 -9.64
CA SER A 13 -2.98 -2.33 -10.92
C SER A 13 -1.47 -2.40 -11.07
N THR A 14 -0.73 -2.56 -9.98
CA THR A 14 0.73 -2.69 -10.06
C THR A 14 1.17 -3.87 -10.95
N SER A 15 2.17 -3.60 -11.79
CA SER A 15 2.90 -4.59 -12.59
C SER A 15 3.79 -5.51 -11.75
N ASP A 16 4.07 -5.15 -10.49
CA ASP A 16 4.89 -5.96 -9.59
C ASP A 16 4.16 -7.16 -8.98
N LYS A 17 2.88 -7.41 -9.31
CA LYS A 17 2.09 -8.53 -8.79
C LYS A 17 2.84 -9.89 -8.73
N PRO A 18 3.55 -10.33 -9.78
CA PRO A 18 4.28 -11.59 -9.72
C PRO A 18 5.36 -11.58 -8.64
N LYS A 19 6.09 -10.47 -8.50
CA LYS A 19 7.15 -10.30 -7.49
C LYS A 19 6.58 -10.09 -6.09
N LEU A 20 5.46 -9.38 -5.97
CA LEU A 20 4.76 -9.14 -4.71
C LEU A 20 4.33 -10.47 -4.06
N SER A 21 3.99 -11.48 -4.87
CA SER A 21 3.61 -12.81 -4.36
C SER A 21 4.75 -13.53 -3.62
N THR A 22 6.01 -13.25 -3.98
CA THR A 22 7.22 -13.85 -3.40
C THR A 22 8.04 -12.87 -2.57
N ALA A 23 7.56 -11.65 -2.37
CA ALA A 23 8.28 -10.57 -1.69
C ALA A 23 8.45 -10.87 -0.19
N SER A 24 9.64 -10.61 0.35
CA SER A 24 9.98 -10.89 1.75
C SER A 24 9.10 -10.10 2.73
N ASN A 25 8.68 -8.89 2.36
CA ASN A 25 7.82 -8.04 3.16
C ASN A 25 6.35 -8.04 2.68
N ARG A 26 5.94 -9.00 1.85
CA ARG A 26 4.56 -9.14 1.36
C ARG A 26 3.52 -9.03 2.48
N GLN A 27 3.74 -9.72 3.60
CA GLN A 27 2.79 -9.68 4.72
C GLN A 27 2.64 -8.28 5.30
N LYS A 28 3.75 -7.58 5.52
CA LYS A 28 3.75 -6.20 6.04
C LYS A 28 3.12 -5.21 5.05
N LEU A 29 3.33 -5.41 3.75
CA LEU A 29 2.68 -4.63 2.69
C LEU A 29 1.16 -4.84 2.70
N GLU A 30 0.71 -6.08 2.87
CA GLU A 30 -0.72 -6.40 3.00
C GLU A 30 -1.34 -5.85 4.29
N GLU A 31 -0.62 -5.90 5.42
CA GLU A 31 -1.06 -5.28 6.68
C GLU A 31 -1.23 -3.77 6.51
N GLY A 32 -0.26 -3.09 5.88
CA GLY A 32 -0.36 -1.66 5.55
C GLY A 32 -1.56 -1.36 4.64
N ARG A 33 -1.74 -2.15 3.58
CA ARG A 33 -2.89 -2.07 2.67
C ARG A 33 -4.21 -2.20 3.42
N GLN A 34 -4.33 -3.17 4.33
CA GLN A 34 -5.54 -3.40 5.11
C GLN A 34 -5.86 -2.27 6.09
N ARG A 35 -4.82 -1.68 6.72
CA ARG A 35 -5.00 -0.52 7.61
C ARG A 35 -5.50 0.70 6.85
N LEU A 36 -4.85 1.04 5.73
CA LEU A 36 -5.30 2.14 4.85
C LEU A 36 -6.70 1.87 4.28
N HIS A 37 -6.97 0.63 3.86
CA HIS A 37 -8.30 0.25 3.39
C HIS A 37 -9.37 0.45 4.47
N SER A 38 -9.07 0.07 5.71
CA SER A 38 -10.00 0.24 6.83
C SER A 38 -10.25 1.72 7.12
N ALA A 39 -9.21 2.55 7.02
CA ALA A 39 -9.35 4.00 7.13
C ALA A 39 -10.24 4.60 6.02
N TYR A 40 -9.95 4.27 4.76
CA TYR A 40 -10.70 4.79 3.60
C TYR A 40 -12.14 4.29 3.51
N THR A 41 -12.46 3.17 4.15
CA THR A 41 -13.83 2.66 4.24
C THR A 41 -14.55 3.06 5.52
N GLY A 42 -13.95 3.94 6.33
CA GLY A 42 -14.55 4.42 7.59
C GLY A 42 -14.66 3.35 8.68
N LYS A 43 -13.96 2.21 8.53
CA LYS A 43 -13.93 1.12 9.52
C LYS A 43 -12.89 1.35 10.63
N ALA A 44 -11.93 2.22 10.39
CA ALA A 44 -10.92 2.65 11.35
C ALA A 44 -10.69 4.15 11.21
N GLN A 45 -10.38 4.83 12.31
CA GLN A 45 -9.82 6.18 12.25
C GLN A 45 -8.31 6.09 12.37
N ILE A 46 -7.63 6.79 11.47
CA ILE A 46 -6.19 7.06 11.56
C ILE A 46 -6.01 8.57 11.43
N THR A 47 -4.95 9.09 12.04
CA THR A 47 -4.56 10.50 11.83
C THR A 47 -3.78 10.64 10.53
N ASP A 48 -3.72 11.85 9.99
CA ASP A 48 -2.92 12.17 8.80
C ASP A 48 -1.45 11.76 8.99
N GLU A 49 -0.89 11.97 10.18
CA GLU A 49 0.48 11.52 10.51
C GLU A 49 0.64 10.00 10.44
N GLN A 50 -0.35 9.24 10.91
CA GLN A 50 -0.34 7.77 10.84
C GLN A 50 -0.49 7.28 9.40
N GLU A 51 -1.29 7.96 8.60
CA GLU A 51 -1.42 7.69 7.17
C GLU A 51 -0.09 7.90 6.44
N VAL A 52 0.56 9.04 6.65
CA VAL A 52 1.87 9.35 6.07
C VAL A 52 2.93 8.32 6.50
N GLN A 53 2.93 7.92 7.78
CA GLN A 53 3.84 6.89 8.27
C GLN A 53 3.58 5.52 7.63
N LEU A 54 2.31 5.15 7.42
CA LEU A 54 1.93 3.92 6.74
C LEU A 54 2.44 3.92 5.30
N PHE A 55 2.17 4.98 4.53
CA PHE A 55 2.68 5.10 3.16
C PHE A 55 4.21 5.04 3.11
N THR A 56 4.88 5.85 3.94
CA THR A 56 6.36 5.88 3.99
C THR A 56 6.95 4.50 4.31
N THR A 57 6.33 3.78 5.25
CA THR A 57 6.75 2.41 5.59
C THR A 57 6.55 1.47 4.41
N MET A 58 5.38 1.50 3.77
CA MET A 58 5.08 0.62 2.65
C MET A 58 5.98 0.90 1.44
N ILE A 59 6.26 2.17 1.13
CA ILE A 59 7.20 2.57 0.07
C ILE A 59 8.60 2.03 0.35
N ARG A 60 9.07 2.14 1.59
CA ARG A 60 10.37 1.58 2.00
C ARG A 60 10.43 0.06 1.84
N LEU A 61 9.38 -0.65 2.25
CA LEU A 61 9.31 -2.11 2.12
C LEU A 61 9.24 -2.55 0.64
N ALA A 62 8.43 -1.85 -0.16
CA ALA A 62 8.34 -2.09 -1.60
C ALA A 62 9.69 -1.88 -2.29
N ASN A 63 10.41 -0.80 -1.95
CA ASN A 63 11.75 -0.57 -2.45
C ASN A 63 12.76 -1.65 -2.01
N ALA A 64 12.68 -2.11 -0.75
CA ALA A 64 13.54 -3.18 -0.24
C ALA A 64 13.33 -4.52 -0.96
N ASP A 65 12.09 -4.81 -1.38
CA ASP A 65 11.74 -6.01 -2.13
C ASP A 65 11.86 -5.86 -3.65
N GLY A 66 12.34 -4.70 -4.15
CA GLY A 66 12.48 -4.43 -5.58
C GLY A 66 11.15 -4.27 -6.33
N LEU A 67 10.09 -3.90 -5.61
CA LEU A 67 8.73 -3.62 -6.11
C LEU A 67 8.62 -2.14 -6.50
N GLY A 68 9.33 -1.77 -7.58
CA GLY A 68 9.52 -0.38 -7.98
C GLY A 68 8.29 0.31 -8.58
N ASP A 69 7.35 -0.45 -9.14
CA ASP A 69 6.08 0.10 -9.61
C ASP A 69 5.13 0.30 -8.43
N LEU A 70 5.03 -0.68 -7.53
CA LEU A 70 4.25 -0.55 -6.30
C LEU A 70 4.71 0.66 -5.47
N SER A 71 6.03 0.86 -5.31
CA SER A 71 6.54 2.00 -4.54
C SER A 71 6.22 3.35 -5.18
N LYS A 72 6.27 3.46 -6.51
CA LYS A 72 5.88 4.68 -7.25
C LYS A 72 4.40 4.98 -7.11
N MET A 73 3.54 3.97 -7.23
CA MET A 73 2.09 4.15 -7.09
C MET A 73 1.70 4.56 -5.67
N LEU A 74 2.36 3.98 -4.66
CA LEU A 74 2.18 4.39 -3.26
C LEU A 74 2.66 5.82 -3.01
N GLN A 75 3.80 6.21 -3.59
CA GLN A 75 4.29 7.59 -3.52
C GLN A 75 3.31 8.57 -4.17
N HIS A 76 2.73 8.22 -5.32
CA HIS A 76 1.74 9.06 -5.98
C HIS A 76 0.48 9.29 -5.14
N LEU A 77 0.02 8.26 -4.41
CA LEU A 77 -1.09 8.42 -3.47
C LEU A 77 -0.74 9.29 -2.26
N LEU A 78 0.49 9.22 -1.78
CA LEU A 78 0.95 10.05 -0.65
C LEU A 78 1.07 11.54 -1.03
N ASP A 79 1.42 11.82 -2.29
CA ASP A 79 1.62 13.17 -2.80
C ASP A 79 0.34 13.83 -3.37
N SER A 80 -0.77 13.06 -3.51
CA SER A 80 -2.06 13.55 -4.04
C SER A 80 -2.92 14.21 -2.97
#